data_AF-A0A250XV88-F1
#
_entry.id   AF-A0A250XV88-F1
#
_cell.length_a   1.000
_cell.length_b   1.000
_cell.length_c   1.000
_cell.angle_alpha   90.00
_cell.angle_beta   90.00
_cell.angle_gamma   90.00
#
_symmetry.space_group_name_H-M   'P 1'
#
loop_
_entity.id
_entity.type
_entity.pdbx_description
1 polymer ?
#
loop_
_entity_poly.entity_id
_entity_poly.type
_entity_poly.pdbx_seq_one_letter_code
_entity_poly.pdbx_strand_id
1 'polypeptide(L)'
;MAKPSWRLVALTGAGIALALEALPWLVRWLRAGRRPRHEVLFFPSQVTCTEALLQTPGAAPARAPADCRCSLPHSESSLSRLLRALLAARSSLELCLFAFSSPQLGRAVQLLHQRGVRVRVITDCDYMALNGSQIGLLRKAGKPR
;
A
#
# COMPACT_ATOMS: atom_id res chain seq x y z
N MET A 1 16.42 -59.61 4.77
CA MET A 1 15.19 -58.97 4.27
C MET A 1 14.30 -58.61 5.47
N ALA A 2 14.29 -57.37 5.93
CA ALA A 2 13.47 -56.93 7.06
C ALA A 2 12.04 -56.64 6.58
N LYS A 3 11.04 -57.31 7.17
CA LYS A 3 9.62 -57.08 6.83
C LYS A 3 9.19 -55.73 7.43
N PRO A 4 8.63 -54.81 6.64
CA PRO A 4 8.13 -53.56 7.18
C PRO A 4 6.98 -53.87 8.15
N SER A 5 7.05 -53.29 9.35
CA SER A 5 5.99 -53.40 10.35
C SER A 5 4.72 -52.77 9.79
N TRP A 6 3.63 -53.54 9.67
CA TRP A 6 2.32 -53.07 9.18
C TRP A 6 1.90 -51.77 9.88
N ARG A 7 2.16 -51.67 11.19
CA ARG A 7 1.87 -50.47 11.99
C ARG A 7 2.55 -49.22 11.42
N LEU A 8 3.77 -49.35 10.92
CA LEU A 8 4.50 -48.26 10.28
C LEU A 8 3.84 -47.84 8.98
N VAL A 9 3.43 -48.81 8.14
CA VAL A 9 2.74 -48.56 6.87
C VAL A 9 1.40 -47.86 7.12
N ALA A 10 0.61 -48.33 8.08
CA ALA A 10 -0.67 -47.74 8.45
C ALA A 10 -0.53 -46.31 9.00
N LEU A 11 0.46 -46.07 9.86
CA LEU A 11 0.75 -44.73 10.38
C LEU A 11 1.18 -43.76 9.29
N THR A 12 2.04 -44.21 8.36
CA THR A 12 2.44 -43.37 7.21
C THR A 12 1.27 -43.07 6.27
N GLY A 13 0.42 -44.07 6.00
CA GLY A 13 -0.76 -43.88 5.15
C GLY A 13 -1.77 -42.91 5.77
N ALA A 14 -2.04 -43.04 7.07
CA ALA A 14 -2.90 -42.11 7.80
C ALA A 14 -2.33 -40.69 7.84
N GLY A 15 -1.03 -40.54 8.06
CA GLY A 15 -0.35 -39.24 8.03
C GLY A 15 -0.42 -38.56 6.65
N ILE A 16 -0.23 -39.32 5.57
CA ILE A 16 -0.33 -38.80 4.19
C ILE A 16 -1.77 -38.38 3.88
N ALA A 17 -2.77 -39.18 4.26
CA ALA A 17 -4.18 -38.84 4.06
C ALA A 17 -4.56 -37.54 4.79
N LEU A 18 -4.13 -37.39 6.04
CA LEU A 18 -4.40 -36.21 6.85
C LEU A 18 -3.69 -34.95 6.32
N ALA A 19 -2.47 -35.11 5.80
CA ALA A 19 -1.75 -34.05 5.11
C ALA A 19 -2.44 -33.62 3.81
N LEU A 20 -2.94 -34.57 3.00
CA LEU A 20 -3.66 -34.29 1.75
C LEU A 20 -4.98 -33.53 1.99
N GLU A 21 -5.68 -33.80 3.08
CA GLU A 21 -6.90 -33.07 3.47
C GLU A 21 -6.60 -31.68 4.07
N ALA A 22 -5.51 -31.55 4.83
CA ALA A 22 -5.12 -30.27 5.43
C ALA A 22 -4.47 -29.29 4.42
N LEU A 23 -3.78 -29.81 3.40
CA LEU A 23 -3.09 -29.03 2.38
C LEU A 23 -4.01 -28.02 1.64
N PRO A 24 -5.19 -28.39 1.11
CA PRO A 24 -6.07 -27.43 0.42
C PRO A 24 -6.60 -26.35 1.38
N TRP A 25 -6.85 -26.68 2.65
CA TRP A 25 -7.24 -25.70 3.65
C TRP A 25 -6.11 -24.70 3.92
N LEU A 26 -4.87 -25.18 4.09
CA LEU A 26 -3.67 -24.35 4.27
C LEU A 26 -3.43 -23.45 3.05
N VAL A 27 -3.51 -24.01 1.84
CA VAL A 27 -3.37 -23.26 0.59
C VAL A 27 -4.46 -22.21 0.46
N ARG A 28 -5.72 -22.53 0.81
CA ARG A 28 -6.81 -21.57 0.79
C ARG A 28 -6.62 -20.48 1.82
N TRP A 29 -6.12 -20.79 3.02
CA TRP A 29 -5.81 -19.80 4.05
C TRP A 29 -4.70 -18.84 3.59
N LEU A 30 -3.62 -19.36 3.00
CA LEU A 30 -2.54 -18.56 2.42
C LEU A 30 -3.03 -17.69 1.24
N ARG A 31 -3.99 -18.17 0.44
CA ARG A 31 -4.59 -17.41 -0.66
C ARG A 31 -5.72 -16.47 -0.23
N ALA A 32 -6.37 -16.71 0.91
CA ALA A 32 -7.50 -15.90 1.38
C ALA A 32 -7.10 -14.45 1.65
N GLY A 33 -5.84 -14.21 2.05
CA GLY A 33 -5.27 -12.87 2.18
C GLY A 33 -5.00 -12.15 0.84
N ARG A 34 -5.11 -12.85 -0.30
CA ARG A 34 -4.83 -12.32 -1.64
C ARG A 34 -6.10 -12.16 -2.49
N ARG A 35 -7.24 -11.80 -1.88
CA ARG A 35 -8.40 -11.40 -2.69
C ARG A 35 -8.03 -10.12 -3.47
N PRO A 36 -8.19 -10.11 -4.80
CA PRO A 36 -7.88 -8.93 -5.58
C PRO A 36 -8.84 -7.81 -5.17
N ARG A 37 -8.31 -6.61 -4.94
CA ARG A 37 -9.12 -5.41 -4.72
C ARG A 37 -9.56 -4.88 -6.07
N HIS A 38 -10.86 -4.88 -6.33
CA HIS A 38 -11.46 -4.29 -7.52
C HIS A 38 -12.29 -3.09 -7.09
N GLU A 39 -11.74 -1.89 -7.27
CA GLU A 39 -12.37 -0.64 -6.89
C GLU A 39 -12.24 0.37 -8.04
N VAL A 40 -13.29 1.16 -8.25
CA VAL A 40 -13.31 2.26 -9.22
C VAL A 40 -13.50 3.57 -8.46
N LEU A 41 -12.71 4.58 -8.81
CA LEU A 41 -12.76 5.91 -8.21
C LEU A 41 -13.18 6.90 -9.30
N PHE A 42 -14.36 7.50 -9.13
CA PHE A 42 -14.86 8.53 -10.03
C PHE A 42 -14.44 9.93 -9.58
N PHE A 43 -14.20 10.80 -10.55
CA PHE A 43 -13.82 12.20 -10.36
C PHE A 43 -14.82 13.10 -11.10
N PRO A 44 -15.09 14.34 -10.60
CA PRO A 44 -14.37 15.07 -9.55
C PRO A 44 -14.59 14.52 -8.14
N SER A 45 -13.53 14.50 -7.34
CA SER A 45 -13.60 14.06 -5.93
C SER A 45 -14.18 15.17 -5.06
N GLN A 46 -15.00 14.82 -4.07
CA GLN A 46 -15.38 15.76 -3.01
C GLN A 46 -14.15 16.29 -2.27
N VAL A 47 -14.17 17.57 -1.91
CA VAL A 47 -13.10 18.20 -1.13
C VAL A 47 -13.25 17.76 0.32
N THR A 48 -12.33 16.94 0.80
CA THR A 48 -12.31 16.41 2.18
C THR A 48 -10.96 16.65 2.84
N CYS A 49 -10.94 16.61 4.17
CA CYS A 49 -9.72 16.72 4.95
C CYS A 49 -8.80 15.50 4.70
N THR A 50 -7.54 15.76 4.34
CA THR A 50 -6.52 14.71 4.14
C THR A 50 -5.35 14.82 5.11
N GLU A 51 -5.36 15.82 6.01
CA GLU A 51 -4.29 16.08 6.96
C GLU A 51 -4.00 14.88 7.85
N ALA A 52 -5.05 14.22 8.36
CA ALA A 52 -4.91 13.02 9.18
C ALA A 52 -4.25 11.84 8.44
N LEU A 53 -4.37 11.77 7.11
CA LEU A 53 -3.77 10.72 6.29
C LEU A 53 -2.31 11.03 5.92
N LEU A 54 -1.97 12.31 5.79
CA LEU A 54 -0.67 12.80 5.31
C LEU A 54 0.27 13.23 6.45
N GLN A 55 0.01 12.78 7.67
CA GLN A 55 0.83 13.10 8.83
C GLN A 55 2.26 12.55 8.69
N THR A 56 3.24 13.40 9.00
CA THR A 56 4.66 13.04 9.05
C THR A 56 4.98 12.28 10.34
N PRO A 57 5.74 11.17 10.29
CA PRO A 57 6.29 10.56 11.50
C PRO A 57 7.19 11.57 12.22
N GLY A 58 6.84 11.98 13.44
CA GLY A 58 7.64 12.91 14.26
C GLY A 58 7.14 14.36 14.31
N ALA A 59 6.10 14.72 13.55
CA ALA A 59 5.29 15.87 13.95
C ALA A 59 4.56 15.47 15.24
N ALA A 60 4.52 16.34 16.26
CA ALA A 60 3.82 16.10 17.52
C ALA A 60 2.46 15.42 17.25
N PRO A 61 2.04 14.40 18.03
CA PRO A 61 0.89 13.57 17.69
C PRO A 61 -0.32 14.47 17.47
N ALA A 62 -0.60 14.76 16.20
CA ALA A 62 -1.86 15.33 15.79
C ALA A 62 -2.82 14.18 16.04
N ARG A 63 -3.48 14.32 17.18
CA ARG A 63 -4.55 13.50 17.73
C ARG A 63 -5.40 12.83 16.65
N ALA A 64 -6.06 11.75 17.03
CA ALA A 64 -7.00 10.99 16.21
C ALA A 64 -7.78 11.90 15.23
N PRO A 65 -8.20 11.42 14.04
CA PRO A 65 -8.90 12.23 13.04
C PRO A 65 -10.06 13.09 13.58
N ALA A 66 -10.58 12.78 14.77
CA ALA A 66 -11.53 13.56 15.56
C ALA A 66 -11.04 14.94 16.07
N ASP A 67 -9.74 15.21 16.15
CA ASP A 67 -9.18 16.43 16.76
C ASP A 67 -8.63 17.44 15.73
N CYS A 68 -8.79 17.15 14.43
CA CYS A 68 -8.52 18.13 13.39
C CYS A 68 -9.62 19.20 13.41
N ARG A 69 -9.24 20.46 13.68
CA ARG A 69 -10.18 21.60 13.80
C ARG A 69 -10.46 22.31 12.47
N CYS A 70 -10.25 21.65 11.33
CA CYS A 70 -10.51 22.28 10.03
C CYS A 70 -12.00 22.24 9.68
N SER A 71 -12.47 23.19 8.87
CA SER A 71 -13.86 23.28 8.42
C SER A 71 -14.23 22.31 7.29
N LEU A 72 -13.27 21.47 6.84
CA LEU A 72 -13.50 20.53 5.75
C LEU A 72 -14.23 19.28 6.25
N PRO A 73 -15.03 18.61 5.40
CA PRO A 73 -15.62 17.33 5.73
C PRO A 73 -14.55 16.29 6.05
N HIS A 74 -14.70 15.60 7.19
CA HIS A 74 -13.87 14.48 7.61
C HIS A 74 -14.47 13.15 7.14
N SER A 75 -14.88 13.13 5.89
CA SER A 75 -15.47 11.97 5.22
C SER A 75 -14.53 11.42 4.16
N GLU A 76 -14.94 10.27 3.67
CA GLU A 76 -14.25 9.51 2.66
C GLU A 76 -14.50 10.10 1.26
N SER A 77 -13.44 10.35 0.47
CA SER A 77 -13.52 10.86 -0.90
C SER A 77 -12.72 9.97 -1.86
N SER A 78 -12.95 10.11 -3.17
CA SER A 78 -12.15 9.40 -4.18
C SER A 78 -10.65 9.67 -4.03
N LEU A 79 -10.28 10.92 -3.71
CA LEU A 79 -8.90 11.30 -3.48
C LEU A 79 -8.36 10.69 -2.18
N SER A 80 -9.12 10.69 -1.08
CA SER A 80 -8.66 10.07 0.17
C SER A 80 -8.52 8.55 0.05
N ARG A 81 -9.38 7.89 -0.74
CA ARG A 81 -9.26 6.46 -1.07
C ARG A 81 -8.02 6.17 -1.90
N LEU A 82 -7.73 6.99 -2.91
CA LEU A 82 -6.51 6.90 -3.71
C LEU A 82 -5.26 7.06 -2.82
N LEU A 83 -5.24 8.07 -1.95
CA LEU A 83 -4.13 8.29 -1.02
C LEU A 83 -3.93 7.10 -0.07
N ARG A 84 -5.01 6.53 0.47
CA ARG A 84 -4.89 5.32 1.32
C ARG A 84 -4.36 4.12 0.56
N ALA A 85 -4.78 3.92 -0.69
CA ALA A 85 -4.26 2.85 -1.53
C ALA A 85 -2.75 2.97 -1.74
N LEU A 86 -2.26 4.19 -1.99
CA LEU A 86 -0.82 4.47 -2.10
C LEU A 86 -0.09 4.25 -0.75
N LEU A 87 -0.62 4.81 0.34
CA LEU A 87 -0.02 4.71 1.68
C LEU A 87 -0.02 3.29 2.27
N ALA A 88 -0.80 2.38 1.69
CA ALA A 88 -0.78 0.96 2.03
C ALA A 88 0.46 0.23 1.48
N ALA A 89 1.23 0.84 0.57
CA ALA A 89 2.48 0.27 0.08
C ALA A 89 3.49 0.06 1.23
N ARG A 90 4.22 -1.05 1.18
CA ARG A 90 5.19 -1.47 2.21
C ARG A 90 6.59 -1.74 1.67
N SER A 91 6.71 -2.16 0.41
CA SER A 91 7.99 -2.56 -0.20
C SER A 91 8.40 -1.62 -1.33
N SER A 92 7.53 -1.44 -2.32
CA SER A 92 7.80 -0.65 -3.51
C SER A 92 6.58 0.12 -3.97
N LEU A 93 6.82 1.26 -4.62
CA LEU A 93 5.83 2.05 -5.33
C LEU A 93 6.42 2.45 -6.68
N GLU A 94 5.73 2.12 -7.76
CA GLU A 94 6.07 2.50 -9.12
C GLU A 94 4.96 3.39 -9.67
N LEU A 95 5.33 4.59 -10.12
CA LEU A 95 4.43 5.57 -10.70
C LEU A 95 4.82 5.83 -12.14
N CYS A 96 3.90 5.62 -13.07
CA CYS A 96 4.03 6.03 -14.46
C CYS A 96 2.89 7.00 -14.75
N LEU A 97 3.20 8.30 -14.79
CA LEU A 97 2.19 9.37 -14.85
C LEU A 97 2.56 10.36 -15.94
N PHE A 98 1.57 10.80 -16.72
CA PHE A 98 1.78 11.86 -17.71
C PHE A 98 2.13 13.21 -17.04
N ALA A 99 1.30 13.64 -16.08
CA ALA A 99 1.52 14.88 -15.33
C ALA A 99 1.39 14.64 -13.82
N PHE A 100 2.26 15.27 -13.02
CA PHE A 100 2.28 15.10 -11.57
C PHE A 100 2.39 16.43 -10.80
N SER A 101 1.23 17.04 -10.53
CA SER A 101 1.10 18.37 -9.91
C SER A 101 0.37 18.39 -8.57
N SER A 102 -0.27 17.29 -8.14
CA SER A 102 -1.02 17.27 -6.87
C SER A 102 -0.08 17.27 -5.66
N PRO A 103 -0.13 18.30 -4.79
CA PRO A 103 0.70 18.34 -3.58
C PRO A 103 0.31 17.23 -2.59
N GLN A 104 -0.97 16.83 -2.51
CA GLN A 104 -1.39 15.74 -1.63
C GLN A 104 -0.74 14.41 -2.03
N LEU A 105 -0.70 14.11 -3.33
CA LEU A 105 -0.02 12.91 -3.83
C LEU A 105 1.50 13.01 -3.65
N GLY A 106 2.10 14.17 -3.94
CA GLY A 106 3.52 14.41 -3.70
C GLY A 106 3.92 14.14 -2.25
N ARG A 107 3.11 14.62 -1.30
CA ARG A 107 3.32 14.37 0.13
C ARG A 107 3.19 12.90 0.49
N ALA A 108 2.18 12.19 -0.03
CA ALA A 108 2.03 10.76 0.23
C ALA A 108 3.24 9.95 -0.27
N VAL A 109 3.75 10.26 -1.45
CA VAL A 109 4.95 9.63 -2.02
C VAL A 109 6.19 9.95 -1.18
N GLN A 110 6.33 11.19 -0.70
CA GLN A 110 7.41 11.57 0.20
C GLN A 110 7.36 10.78 1.52
N LEU A 111 6.18 10.60 2.11
CA LEU A 111 6.00 9.80 3.33
C LEU A 111 6.38 8.34 3.11
N LEU A 112 5.99 7.76 1.98
CA LEU A 112 6.37 6.39 1.63
C LEU A 112 7.89 6.26 1.47
N HIS A 113 8.53 7.23 0.82
CA HIS A 113 9.97 7.26 0.68
C HIS A 113 10.68 7.36 2.04
N GLN A 114 10.19 8.24 2.94
CA GLN A 114 10.70 8.35 4.31
C GLN A 114 10.52 7.08 5.15
N ARG A 115 9.45 6.30 4.87
CA ARG A 115 9.21 4.99 5.49
C ARG A 115 10.13 3.88 4.93
N GLY A 116 11.02 4.18 3.99
CA GLY A 116 11.92 3.21 3.36
C GLY A 116 11.31 2.43 2.20
N VAL A 117 10.13 2.83 1.71
CA VAL A 117 9.53 2.22 0.51
C VAL A 117 10.35 2.62 -0.72
N ARG A 118 10.68 1.66 -1.58
CA ARG A 118 11.39 1.92 -2.84
C ARG A 118 10.45 2.60 -3.83
N VAL A 119 10.59 3.91 -3.99
CA VAL A 119 9.78 4.72 -4.92
C VAL A 119 10.51 4.88 -6.25
N ARG A 120 9.83 4.57 -7.36
CA ARG A 120 10.27 4.85 -8.74
C ARG A 120 9.19 5.65 -9.44
N VAL A 121 9.57 6.73 -10.12
CA VAL A 121 8.63 7.60 -10.83
C VAL A 121 9.12 7.82 -12.25
N ILE A 122 8.25 7.55 -13.21
CA ILE A 122 8.41 7.85 -14.63
C ILE A 122 7.37 8.92 -14.95
N THR A 123 7.83 10.06 -15.46
CA THR A 123 6.98 11.15 -15.94
C THR A 123 7.42 11.65 -17.29
N ASP A 124 6.49 12.25 -18.01
CA ASP A 124 6.77 12.94 -19.26
C ASP A 124 7.74 14.12 -19.03
N CYS A 125 8.74 14.26 -19.90
CA CYS A 125 9.82 15.24 -19.74
C CYS A 125 9.33 16.68 -19.83
N ASP A 126 8.34 16.94 -20.67
CA ASP A 126 7.85 18.29 -20.94
C ASP A 126 7.01 18.80 -19.76
N TYR A 127 6.39 17.87 -19.01
CA TYR A 127 5.60 18.16 -17.83
C TYR A 127 6.40 18.14 -16.51
N MET A 128 7.70 17.78 -16.54
CA MET A 128 8.56 17.82 -15.35
C MET A 128 8.80 19.25 -14.84
N ALA A 129 8.83 20.23 -15.75
CA ALA A 129 9.18 21.62 -15.47
C ALA A 129 7.96 22.54 -15.24
N LEU A 130 6.74 22.00 -15.23
CA LEU A 130 5.56 22.79 -14.91
C LEU A 130 5.66 23.39 -13.50
N ASN A 131 5.26 24.66 -13.36
CA ASN A 131 5.15 25.32 -12.07
C ASN A 131 4.20 24.52 -11.16
N GLY A 132 4.70 24.09 -10.00
CA GLY A 132 3.96 23.22 -9.05
C GLY A 132 4.20 21.71 -9.21
N SER A 133 5.03 21.30 -10.17
CA SER A 133 5.46 19.90 -10.32
C SER A 133 6.11 19.36 -9.05
N GLN A 134 5.61 18.22 -8.56
CA GLN A 134 6.11 17.58 -7.33
C GLN A 134 7.41 16.79 -7.57
N ILE A 135 7.80 16.61 -8.84
CA ILE A 135 8.97 15.82 -9.24
C ILE A 135 10.27 16.45 -8.74
N GLY A 136 10.36 17.79 -8.75
CA GLY A 136 11.52 18.50 -8.22
C GLY A 136 11.74 18.27 -6.73
N LEU A 137 10.66 18.19 -5.95
CA LEU A 137 10.71 17.92 -4.51
C LEU A 137 11.09 16.47 -4.22
N LEU A 138 10.52 15.51 -4.95
CA LEU A 138 10.86 14.09 -4.82
C LEU A 138 12.33 13.82 -5.20
N ARG A 139 12.83 14.46 -6.25
CA ARG A 139 14.24 14.32 -6.67
C ARG A 139 15.21 14.84 -5.61
N LYS A 140 14.85 15.92 -4.89
CA LYS A 140 15.65 16.41 -3.76
C LYS A 140 15.61 15.45 -2.57
N ALA A 141 14.45 14.83 -2.30
CA ALA A 141 14.28 13.89 -1.20
C ALA A 141 15.00 12.55 -1.43
N GLY A 142 15.15 12.11 -2.68
CA GLY A 142 15.80 10.86 -3.06
C GLY A 142 17.33 10.88 -3.09
N LYS A 143 17.98 12.02 -2.76
CA LYS A 143 19.44 12.04 -2.61
C LYS A 143 19.81 11.43 -1.27
N PRO A 144 20.63 10.36 -1.22
CA PRO A 144 21.20 9.91 0.05
C PRO A 144 21.99 11.08 0.67
N ARG A 145 21.81 11.30 1.98
CA ARG A 145 22.68 12.18 2.76
C ARG A 145 24.08 11.60 2.86
#